data_AF-I0IM43-F1
#
_entry.id   AF-I0IM43-F1
#
_cell.length_a   1.000
_cell.length_b   1.000
_cell.length_c   1.000
_cell.angle_alpha   90.00
_cell.angle_beta   90.00
_cell.angle_gamma   90.00
#
_symmetry.space_group_name_H-M   'P 1'
#
loop_
_entity.id
_entity.type
_entity.pdbx_description
1 polymer ?
#
loop_
_entity_poly.entity_id
_entity_poly.type
_entity_poly.pdbx_seq_one_letter_code
_entity_poly.pdbx_strand_id
1 'polypeptide(L)'
;MEKPWWETTLSVLPSVLGFTLAGFTIWLGFGDEKFRLRLMVGKDKRSHYMSVCATFAHFVIIQIIAILLAIMALAYRLSIPKTPFLLELFNYIKVFLRFVGFWFFIYAIFTALAATLAVFRTATWYERISKESTCSALEKVKNGIPMEQAAKEEGVEFSTLYRVSNQKDEKNQP
;
A
#
# COMPACT_ATOMS: atom_id res chain seq x y z
N MET A 1 -4.08 29.68 23.31
CA MET A 1 -5.15 28.66 23.31
C MET A 1 -4.58 27.41 22.66
N GLU A 2 -4.62 26.26 23.33
CA GLU A 2 -4.16 25.00 22.73
C GLU A 2 -5.06 24.65 21.55
N LYS A 3 -4.46 24.29 20.40
CA LYS A 3 -5.20 23.87 19.21
C LYS A 3 -5.84 22.51 19.49
N PRO A 4 -7.15 22.34 19.28
CA PRO A 4 -7.78 21.07 19.56
C PRO A 4 -7.33 19.98 18.57
N TRP A 5 -7.13 18.76 19.08
CA TRP A 5 -6.56 17.65 18.32
C TRP A 5 -7.38 17.30 17.06
N TRP A 6 -8.71 17.42 17.12
CA TRP A 6 -9.60 17.08 15.99
C TRP A 6 -9.40 18.01 14.79
N GLU A 7 -9.00 19.27 15.00
CA GLU A 7 -8.70 20.18 13.89
C GLU A 7 -7.48 19.71 13.10
N THR A 8 -6.45 19.22 13.79
CA THR A 8 -5.27 18.64 13.14
C THR A 8 -5.67 17.40 12.35
N THR A 9 -6.44 16.48 12.95
CA THR A 9 -6.93 15.27 12.30
C THR A 9 -7.74 15.58 11.03
N LEU A 10 -8.68 16.53 11.12
CA LEU A 10 -9.53 16.93 9.99
C LEU A 10 -8.77 17.70 8.90
N SER A 11 -7.65 18.34 9.23
CA SER A 11 -6.80 19.02 8.25
C SER A 11 -5.83 18.09 7.52
N VAL A 12 -5.38 17.00 8.17
CA VAL A 12 -4.33 16.11 7.64
C VAL A 12 -4.91 14.87 6.98
N LEU A 13 -5.82 14.17 7.66
CA LEU A 13 -6.26 12.84 7.21
C LEU A 13 -7.02 12.85 5.88
N PRO A 14 -7.88 13.82 5.54
CA PRO A 14 -8.56 13.82 4.23
C PRO A 14 -7.58 13.86 3.05
N SER A 15 -6.50 14.64 3.16
CA SER A 15 -5.46 14.69 2.12
C SER A 15 -4.72 13.35 2.02
N VAL A 16 -4.31 12.78 3.15
CA VAL A 16 -3.66 11.45 3.19
C VAL A 16 -4.56 10.37 2.60
N LEU A 17 -5.86 10.39 2.92
CA LEU A 17 -6.85 9.45 2.42
C LEU A 17 -6.99 9.55 0.90
N GLY A 18 -7.04 10.78 0.36
CA GLY A 18 -7.04 11.03 -1.08
C GLY A 18 -5.81 10.46 -1.78
N PHE A 19 -4.61 10.73 -1.26
CA PHE A 19 -3.36 10.17 -1.79
C PHE A 19 -3.33 8.64 -1.69
N THR A 20 -3.88 8.08 -0.61
CA THR A 20 -3.96 6.62 -0.41
C THR A 20 -4.82 5.96 -1.47
N LEU A 21 -6.01 6.51 -1.74
CA LEU A 21 -6.90 6.00 -2.79
C LEU A 21 -6.27 6.11 -4.18
N ALA A 22 -5.61 7.23 -4.47
CA ALA A 22 -4.88 7.39 -5.72
C ALA A 22 -3.76 6.33 -5.86
N GLY A 23 -2.96 6.15 -4.81
CA GLY A 23 -1.91 5.12 -4.76
C GLY A 23 -2.47 3.70 -4.87
N PHE A 24 -3.63 3.43 -4.27
CA PHE A 24 -4.29 2.13 -4.36
C PHE A 24 -4.82 1.85 -5.77
N THR A 25 -5.37 2.85 -6.45
CA THR A 25 -5.76 2.73 -7.87
C THR A 25 -4.55 2.47 -8.76
N ILE A 26 -3.44 3.17 -8.53
CA ILE A 26 -2.18 2.90 -9.24
C ILE A 26 -1.73 1.45 -8.98
N TRP A 27 -1.79 0.96 -7.74
CA TRP A 27 -1.47 -0.42 -7.41
C TRP A 27 -2.35 -1.44 -8.15
N LEU A 28 -3.66 -1.21 -8.24
CA LEU A 28 -4.58 -2.10 -8.97
C LEU A 28 -4.32 -2.11 -10.48
N GLY A 29 -3.84 -0.98 -11.03
CA GLY A 29 -3.44 -0.86 -12.43
C GLY A 29 -1.98 -1.24 -12.70
N PHE A 30 -1.19 -1.56 -11.67
CA PHE A 30 0.24 -1.82 -11.79
C PHE A 30 0.53 -3.29 -12.11
N GLY A 31 1.44 -3.50 -13.06
CA GLY A 31 1.97 -4.81 -13.44
C GLY A 31 1.24 -5.49 -14.60
N ASP A 32 1.93 -6.43 -15.24
CA ASP A 32 1.39 -7.23 -16.34
C ASP A 32 0.59 -8.44 -15.81
N GLU A 33 -0.18 -9.08 -16.70
CA GLU A 33 -1.02 -10.21 -16.32
C GLU A 33 -0.21 -11.37 -15.74
N LYS A 34 1.00 -11.66 -16.28
CA LYS A 34 1.86 -12.73 -15.76
C LYS A 34 2.41 -12.40 -14.37
N PHE A 35 2.76 -11.15 -14.08
CA PHE A 35 3.13 -10.73 -12.73
C PHE A 35 1.98 -10.89 -11.75
N ARG A 36 0.78 -10.41 -12.08
CA ARG A 36 -0.40 -10.57 -11.22
C ARG A 36 -0.71 -12.04 -10.96
N LEU A 37 -0.71 -12.87 -12.00
CA LEU A 37 -0.92 -14.32 -11.87
C LEU A 37 0.11 -14.94 -10.93
N ARG A 38 1.40 -14.61 -11.07
CA ARG A 38 2.44 -15.11 -10.16
C ARG A 38 2.27 -14.64 -8.71
N LEU A 39 1.81 -13.41 -8.50
CA LEU A 39 1.47 -12.93 -7.15
C LEU A 39 0.20 -13.57 -6.57
N MET A 40 -0.70 -14.03 -7.44
CA MET A 40 -1.94 -14.73 -7.06
C MET A 40 -1.70 -16.21 -6.73
N VAL A 41 -0.70 -16.83 -7.37
CA VAL A 41 -0.28 -18.21 -7.11
C VAL A 41 0.54 -18.28 -5.80
N GLY A 42 -0.17 -18.35 -4.67
CA GLY A 42 0.40 -18.66 -3.36
C GLY A 42 0.12 -20.11 -2.97
N LYS A 43 1.09 -20.79 -2.33
CA LYS A 43 0.93 -22.16 -1.79
C LYS A 43 -0.09 -22.25 -0.63
N ASP A 44 -0.52 -21.11 -0.10
CA ASP A 44 -1.37 -21.01 1.08
C ASP A 44 -2.60 -20.15 0.78
N LYS A 45 -3.65 -20.24 1.62
CA LYS A 45 -5.01 -19.70 1.40
C LYS A 45 -5.10 -18.18 1.12
N ARG A 46 -3.99 -17.43 1.16
CA ARG A 46 -3.94 -15.98 0.92
C ARG A 46 -2.78 -15.61 -0.03
N SER A 47 -3.11 -15.00 -1.16
CA SER A 47 -2.12 -14.54 -2.13
C SER A 47 -1.35 -13.30 -1.64
N HIS A 48 -0.11 -13.13 -2.10
CA HIS A 48 0.69 -11.93 -1.82
C HIS A 48 0.01 -10.66 -2.33
N TYR A 49 -0.65 -10.76 -3.48
CA TYR A 49 -1.49 -9.68 -4.02
C TYR A 49 -2.58 -9.26 -3.02
N MET A 50 -3.34 -10.23 -2.48
CA MET A 50 -4.41 -9.95 -1.52
C MET A 50 -3.88 -9.39 -0.20
N SER A 51 -2.67 -9.76 0.22
CA SER A 51 -2.05 -9.18 1.42
C SER A 51 -1.79 -7.67 1.27
N VAL A 52 -1.36 -7.22 0.09
CA VAL A 52 -1.13 -5.79 -0.18
C VAL A 52 -2.46 -5.05 -0.23
N CYS A 53 -3.45 -5.59 -0.95
CA CYS A 53 -4.79 -5.02 -1.00
C CYS A 53 -5.43 -4.90 0.40
N ALA A 54 -5.28 -5.91 1.26
CA ALA A 54 -5.76 -5.86 2.63
C ALA A 54 -5.05 -4.79 3.47
N THR A 55 -3.75 -4.57 3.24
CA THR A 55 -2.99 -3.51 3.93
C THR A 55 -3.50 -2.12 3.56
N PHE A 56 -3.75 -1.88 2.26
CA PHE A 56 -4.37 -0.64 1.79
C PHE A 56 -5.79 -0.45 2.32
N ALA A 57 -6.63 -1.49 2.28
CA ALA A 57 -7.99 -1.42 2.80
C ALA A 57 -8.01 -1.10 4.30
N HIS A 58 -7.16 -1.78 5.09
CA HIS A 58 -6.99 -1.50 6.52
C HIS A 58 -6.56 -0.05 6.76
N PHE A 59 -5.58 0.43 6.01
CA PHE A 59 -5.14 1.83 6.10
C PHE A 59 -6.27 2.83 5.84
N VAL A 60 -7.10 2.62 4.80
CA VAL A 60 -8.25 3.50 4.50
C VAL A 60 -9.30 3.45 5.62
N ILE A 61 -9.63 2.26 6.11
CA ILE A 61 -10.65 2.08 7.16
C ILE A 61 -10.23 2.81 8.44
N ILE A 62 -8.97 2.68 8.87
CA ILE A 62 -8.48 3.34 10.08
C ILE A 62 -8.50 4.87 9.92
N GLN A 63 -8.16 5.40 8.74
CA GLN A 63 -8.28 6.84 8.48
C GLN A 63 -9.73 7.34 8.58
N ILE A 64 -10.68 6.60 8.01
CA ILE A 64 -12.11 6.95 8.09
C ILE A 64 -12.58 6.96 9.55
N ILE A 65 -12.22 5.94 10.34
CA ILE A 65 -12.57 5.88 11.76
C ILE A 65 -11.99 7.08 12.53
N ALA A 66 -10.72 7.42 12.30
CA ALA A 66 -10.10 8.58 12.94
C ALA A 66 -10.78 9.91 12.57
N ILE A 67 -11.20 10.08 11.31
CA ILE A 67 -11.98 11.25 10.86
C ILE A 67 -13.34 11.30 11.56
N LEU A 68 -14.07 10.16 11.63
CA LEU A 68 -15.37 10.10 12.30
C LEU A 68 -15.27 10.47 13.79
N LEU A 69 -14.24 10.00 14.49
CA LEU A 69 -13.98 10.37 15.88
C LEU A 69 -13.66 11.87 16.03
N ALA A 70 -12.94 12.47 15.08
CA ALA A 70 -12.65 13.89 15.07
C ALA A 70 -13.91 14.75 14.83
N ILE A 71 -14.78 14.32 13.91
CA ILE A 71 -16.09 14.97 13.68
C ILE A 71 -16.95 14.88 14.95
N MET A 72 -16.98 13.72 15.62
CA MET A 72 -17.70 13.57 16.88
C MET A 72 -17.14 14.53 17.94
N ALA A 73 -15.82 14.66 18.06
CA ALA A 73 -15.22 15.60 19.01
C ALA A 73 -15.56 17.06 18.71
N LEU A 74 -15.62 17.43 17.43
CA LEU A 74 -16.06 18.76 16.99
C LEU A 74 -17.54 19.01 17.36
N ALA A 75 -18.42 18.02 17.16
CA ALA A 75 -19.84 18.13 17.53
C ALA A 75 -20.02 18.30 19.05
N TYR A 76 -19.30 17.52 19.86
CA TYR A 76 -19.33 17.61 21.32
C TYR A 76 -18.72 18.91 21.88
N ARG A 77 -17.93 19.65 21.09
CA ARG A 77 -17.49 21.01 21.47
C ARG A 77 -18.67 21.99 21.47
N LEU A 78 -19.60 21.86 20.51
CA LEU A 78 -20.68 22.82 20.28
C LEU A 78 -21.86 22.62 21.25
N SER A 79 -22.11 21.41 21.72
CA SER A 79 -23.24 21.08 22.58
C SER A 79 -22.84 21.05 24.06
N ILE A 80 -22.91 22.16 24.78
CA ILE A 80 -22.71 22.16 26.25
C ILE A 80 -24.08 22.02 26.95
N PRO A 81 -24.37 20.88 27.61
CA PRO A 81 -25.60 20.73 28.38
C PRO A 81 -25.57 21.63 29.64
N LYS A 82 -26.72 22.23 29.98
CA LYS A 82 -26.86 23.14 31.14
C LYS A 82 -27.16 22.44 32.47
N THR A 83 -27.47 21.15 32.43
CA THR A 83 -27.86 20.36 33.61
C THR A 83 -26.64 19.68 34.25
N PRO A 84 -26.52 19.72 35.59
CA PRO A 84 -25.29 19.31 36.30
C PRO A 84 -24.95 17.82 36.11
N PHE A 85 -25.94 16.92 36.14
CA PHE A 85 -25.73 15.49 35.92
C PHE A 85 -25.23 15.17 34.50
N LEU A 86 -25.80 15.82 33.47
CA LEU A 86 -25.35 15.64 32.09
C LEU A 86 -23.97 16.27 31.85
N LEU A 87 -23.61 17.32 32.58
CA LEU A 87 -22.30 17.97 32.46
C LEU A 87 -21.15 17.04 32.87
N GLU A 88 -21.31 16.27 33.95
CA GLU A 88 -20.30 15.29 34.39
C GLU A 88 -20.10 14.18 33.36
N LEU A 89 -21.19 13.55 32.90
CA LEU A 89 -21.13 12.52 31.87
C LEU A 89 -20.48 13.04 30.59
N PHE A 90 -20.80 14.28 30.19
CA PHE A 90 -20.23 14.92 29.01
C PHE A 90 -18.73 15.17 29.13
N ASN A 91 -18.24 15.51 30.33
CA ASN A 91 -16.80 15.66 30.58
C ASN A 91 -16.06 14.32 30.50
N TYR A 92 -16.63 13.24 31.02
CA TYR A 92 -16.06 11.89 30.86
C TYR A 92 -15.96 11.49 29.37
N ILE A 93 -17.04 11.69 28.61
CA ILE A 93 -17.05 11.39 27.17
C ILE A 93 -16.01 12.23 26.42
N LYS A 94 -15.86 13.52 26.74
CA LYS A 94 -14.83 14.39 26.14
C LYS A 94 -13.41 13.89 26.37
N VAL A 95 -13.08 13.50 27.60
CA VAL A 95 -11.75 12.98 27.95
C VAL A 95 -11.49 11.65 27.24
N PHE A 96 -12.48 10.76 27.25
CA PHE A 96 -12.42 9.48 26.53
C PHE A 96 -12.19 9.69 25.03
N LEU A 97 -12.96 10.59 24.42
CA LEU A 97 -12.89 10.86 22.99
C LEU A 97 -11.57 11.52 22.58
N ARG A 98 -10.99 12.36 23.46
CA ARG A 98 -9.64 12.90 23.28
C ARG A 98 -8.59 11.81 23.25
N PHE A 99 -8.64 10.87 24.19
CA PHE A 99 -7.68 9.77 24.26
C PHE A 99 -7.82 8.82 23.06
N VAL A 100 -9.02 8.30 22.83
CA VAL A 100 -9.28 7.32 21.76
C VAL A 100 -9.12 7.95 20.38
N GLY A 101 -9.63 9.15 20.17
CA GLY A 101 -9.51 9.85 18.89
C GLY A 101 -8.06 10.15 18.51
N PHE A 102 -7.25 10.62 19.47
CA PHE A 102 -5.84 10.86 19.24
C PHE A 102 -5.07 9.55 19.00
N TRP A 103 -5.40 8.47 19.72
CA TRP A 103 -4.81 7.14 19.46
C TRP A 103 -5.08 6.68 18.03
N PHE A 104 -6.33 6.76 17.56
CA PHE A 104 -6.69 6.39 16.19
C PHE A 104 -6.01 7.29 15.15
N PHE A 105 -5.84 8.58 15.43
CA PHE A 105 -5.08 9.48 14.56
C PHE A 105 -3.62 9.03 14.41
N ILE A 106 -2.92 8.74 15.51
CA ILE A 106 -1.55 8.23 15.47
C ILE A 106 -1.49 6.89 14.74
N TYR A 107 -2.42 5.98 15.03
CA TYR A 107 -2.50 4.68 14.36
C TYR A 107 -2.75 4.81 12.85
N ALA A 108 -3.54 5.80 12.41
CA ALA A 108 -3.74 6.10 11.00
C ALA A 108 -2.43 6.49 10.30
N ILE A 109 -1.56 7.26 10.97
CA ILE A 109 -0.23 7.62 10.42
C ILE A 109 0.67 6.38 10.34
N PHE A 110 0.66 5.50 11.35
CA PHE A 110 1.45 4.26 11.30
C PHE A 110 0.97 3.28 10.22
N THR A 111 -0.34 3.20 10.00
CA THR A 111 -0.89 2.38 8.90
C THR A 111 -0.54 2.95 7.52
N ALA A 112 -0.35 4.28 7.40
CA ALA A 112 0.22 4.89 6.20
C ALA A 112 1.63 4.37 5.92
N LEU A 113 2.50 4.41 6.93
CA LEU A 113 3.87 3.89 6.81
C LEU A 113 3.87 2.39 6.46
N ALA A 114 2.99 1.60 7.08
CA ALA A 114 2.84 0.18 6.76
C ALA A 114 2.42 -0.05 5.31
N ALA A 115 1.49 0.76 4.77
CA ALA A 115 1.09 0.70 3.37
C ALA A 115 2.25 1.06 2.42
N THR A 116 3.03 2.10 2.73
CA THR A 116 4.22 2.46 1.96
C THR A 116 5.24 1.32 1.92
N LEU A 117 5.50 0.68 3.06
CA LEU A 117 6.40 -0.48 3.13
C LEU A 117 5.86 -1.70 2.36
N ALA A 118 4.54 -1.90 2.35
CA ALA A 118 3.91 -2.94 1.56
C ALA A 118 4.11 -2.70 0.06
N VAL A 119 3.97 -1.45 -0.41
CA VAL A 119 4.29 -1.07 -1.80
C VAL A 119 5.78 -1.31 -2.10
N PHE A 120 6.68 -0.87 -1.23
CA PHE A 120 8.11 -1.11 -1.42
C PHE A 120 8.42 -2.61 -1.55
N ARG A 121 7.82 -3.44 -0.69
CA ARG A 121 7.95 -4.90 -0.78
C ARG A 121 7.46 -5.43 -2.13
N THR A 122 6.37 -4.91 -2.68
CA THR A 122 5.88 -5.35 -4.00
C THR A 122 6.82 -4.98 -5.14
N ALA A 123 7.51 -3.83 -5.06
CA ALA A 123 8.54 -3.46 -6.03
C ALA A 123 9.71 -4.47 -6.01
N THR A 124 10.12 -4.93 -4.83
CA THR A 124 11.18 -5.96 -4.73
C THR A 124 10.74 -7.31 -5.30
N TRP A 125 9.47 -7.68 -5.14
CA TRP A 125 8.92 -8.88 -5.78
C TRP A 125 8.89 -8.76 -7.29
N TYR A 126 8.49 -7.60 -7.81
CA TYR A 126 8.50 -7.31 -9.24
C TYR A 126 9.91 -7.44 -9.84
N GLU A 127 10.92 -6.84 -9.21
CA GLU A 127 12.31 -6.95 -9.65
C GLU A 127 12.80 -8.40 -9.69
N ARG A 128 12.52 -9.18 -8.63
CA ARG A 128 12.93 -10.59 -8.57
C ARG A 128 12.28 -11.42 -9.68
N ILE A 129 10.97 -11.27 -9.85
CA ILE A 129 10.20 -11.99 -10.86
C ILE A 129 10.67 -11.63 -12.28
N SER A 130 10.99 -10.36 -12.53
CA SER A 130 11.53 -9.90 -13.80
C SER A 130 12.91 -10.54 -14.11
N LYS A 131 13.79 -10.63 -13.11
CA LYS A 131 15.10 -11.29 -13.25
C LYS A 131 14.98 -12.79 -13.53
N GLU A 132 14.08 -13.48 -12.84
CA GLU A 132 13.82 -14.91 -13.03
C GLU A 132 13.30 -15.19 -14.45
N SER A 133 12.30 -14.43 -14.92
CA SER A 133 11.80 -14.52 -16.30
C SER A 133 12.92 -14.29 -17.33
N THR A 134 13.79 -13.31 -17.09
CA THR A 134 14.90 -13.01 -18.00
C THR A 134 15.94 -14.13 -18.03
N CYS A 135 16.29 -14.73 -16.88
CA CYS A 135 17.21 -15.87 -16.84
C CYS A 135 16.64 -17.11 -17.55
N SER A 136 15.36 -17.43 -17.30
CA SER A 136 14.65 -18.53 -17.97
C SER A 136 14.67 -18.35 -19.49
N ALA A 137 14.40 -17.12 -19.97
CA ALA A 137 14.45 -16.81 -21.39
C ALA A 137 15.86 -17.00 -21.98
N LEU A 138 16.92 -16.57 -21.29
CA LEU A 138 18.30 -16.77 -21.73
C LEU A 138 18.69 -18.26 -21.80
N GLU A 139 18.22 -19.06 -20.85
CA GLU A 139 18.45 -20.50 -20.83
C GLU A 139 17.79 -21.19 -22.02
N LYS A 140 16.55 -20.79 -22.35
CA LYS A 140 15.85 -21.24 -23.56
C LYS A 140 16.63 -20.89 -24.84
N VAL A 141 17.17 -19.67 -24.92
CA VAL A 141 18.00 -19.26 -26.06
C VAL A 141 19.27 -20.10 -26.17
N LYS A 142 19.93 -20.36 -25.04
CA LYS A 142 21.10 -21.23 -24.99
C LYS A 142 20.79 -22.66 -25.44
N ASN A 143 19.57 -23.13 -25.20
CA ASN A 143 19.08 -24.44 -25.63
C ASN A 143 18.62 -24.48 -27.10
N GLY A 144 18.89 -23.43 -27.88
CA GLY A 144 18.64 -23.39 -29.32
C GLY A 144 17.29 -22.78 -29.73
N ILE A 145 16.50 -22.28 -28.78
CA ILE A 145 15.23 -21.59 -29.08
C ILE A 145 15.55 -20.19 -29.61
N PRO A 146 14.91 -19.73 -30.70
CA PRO A 146 15.08 -18.36 -31.18
C PRO A 146 14.76 -17.33 -30.10
N MET A 147 15.60 -16.29 -29.98
CA MET A 147 15.48 -15.27 -28.92
C MET A 147 14.12 -14.57 -28.89
N GLU A 148 13.52 -14.33 -30.06
CA GLU A 148 12.19 -13.73 -30.18
C GLU A 148 11.10 -14.63 -29.59
N GLN A 149 11.21 -15.95 -29.81
CA GLN A 149 10.28 -16.92 -29.27
C GLN A 149 10.45 -17.08 -27.74
N ALA A 150 11.69 -17.16 -27.26
CA ALA A 150 11.98 -17.24 -25.83
C ALA A 150 11.48 -15.99 -25.06
N ALA A 151 11.67 -14.80 -25.63
CA ALA A 151 11.17 -13.54 -25.06
C ALA A 151 9.63 -13.54 -24.93
N LYS A 152 8.94 -13.98 -26.00
CA LYS A 152 7.47 -14.05 -26.04
C LYS A 152 6.91 -15.04 -25.01
N GLU A 153 7.50 -16.23 -24.92
CA GLU A 153 7.07 -17.27 -23.97
C GLU A 153 7.20 -16.80 -22.51
N GLU A 154 8.33 -16.20 -22.15
CA GLU A 154 8.59 -15.73 -20.77
C GLU A 154 7.96 -14.36 -20.47
N GLY A 155 7.47 -13.65 -21.50
CA GLY A 155 6.89 -12.30 -21.35
C GLY A 155 7.94 -11.25 -21.01
N VAL A 156 9.15 -11.43 -21.50
CA VAL A 156 10.26 -10.49 -21.34
C VAL A 156 10.34 -9.62 -22.58
N GLU A 157 10.67 -8.34 -22.40
CA GLU A 157 10.90 -7.44 -23.52
C GLU A 157 12.14 -7.90 -24.32
N PHE A 158 12.00 -8.04 -25.64
CA PHE A 158 13.08 -8.52 -26.51
C PHE A 158 14.34 -7.64 -26.40
N SER A 159 14.18 -6.33 -26.36
CA SER A 159 15.25 -5.34 -26.16
C SER A 159 16.04 -5.59 -24.88
N THR A 160 15.34 -5.88 -23.78
CA THR A 160 15.93 -6.20 -22.48
C THR A 160 16.70 -7.52 -22.55
N LEU A 161 16.11 -8.55 -23.17
CA LEU A 161 16.76 -9.86 -23.31
C LEU A 161 18.04 -9.78 -24.16
N TYR A 162 17.98 -9.08 -25.30
CA TYR A 162 19.11 -8.84 -26.20
C TYR A 162 20.24 -8.07 -25.53
N ARG A 163 19.92 -7.00 -24.78
CA ARG A 163 20.91 -6.22 -24.04
C ARG A 163 21.63 -7.08 -23.00
N VAL A 164 20.89 -7.92 -22.28
CA VAL A 164 21.46 -8.78 -21.24
C VAL A 164 22.27 -9.95 -21.82
N SER A 165 21.90 -10.51 -22.97
CA SER A 165 22.71 -11.53 -23.64
C SER A 165 24.07 -10.97 -24.06
N ASN A 166 24.08 -9.82 -24.75
CA ASN A 166 25.32 -9.21 -25.22
C ASN A 166 26.27 -8.82 -24.08
N GLN A 167 25.74 -8.34 -22.94
CA GLN A 167 26.57 -8.04 -21.75
C GLN A 167 27.19 -9.30 -21.13
N LYS A 168 26.57 -10.48 -21.26
CA LYS A 168 27.16 -11.74 -20.80
C LYS A 168 28.26 -12.22 -21.74
N ASP A 169 28.08 -12.04 -23.04
CA ASP A 169 29.08 -12.43 -24.04
C ASP A 169 30.35 -11.57 -23.92
N GLU A 170 30.21 -10.27 -23.66
CA GLU A 170 31.33 -9.35 -23.44
C GLU A 170 32.12 -9.65 -22.15
N LYS A 171 31.46 -10.16 -21.10
CA LYS A 171 32.12 -10.62 -19.86
C LYS A 171 32.76 -12.00 -19.97
N ASN A 172 32.43 -12.78 -20.99
CA ASN A 172 32.96 -14.12 -21.22
C ASN A 172 34.05 -14.15 -22.31
N GLN A 173 34.44 -13.00 -22.86
CA GLN A 173 35.65 -12.89 -23.70
C GLN A 173 36.89 -12.79 -22.79
N PRO A 174 37.93 -13.61 -23.03
CA PRO A 174 39.13 -13.71 -22.19
C PRO A 174 40.00 -12.44 -22.19
#